data_AF-A0A2K1NXA2-F1
#
_entry.id   AF-A0A2K1NXA2-F1
#
_cell.length_a   1.000
_cell.length_b   1.000
_cell.length_c   1.000
_cell.angle_alpha   90.00
_cell.angle_beta   90.00
_cell.angle_gamma   90.00
#
_symmetry.space_group_name_H-M   'P 1'
#
loop_
_entity.id
_entity.type
_entity.pdbx_description
1 polymer ?
#
loop_
_entity_poly.entity_id
_entity_poly.type
_entity_poly.pdbx_seq_one_letter_code
_entity_poly.pdbx_strand_id
1 'polypeptide(L)'
;MQWKKLTLTFFYLLLLTICFYNLHPFFGTQEELFAYKDKIETEKSIYYIEINNRYFYFDIYDKITFVSDYPQPKFIEVIFSKDKIKKEEELNFIKGIYFNTSIREINFPNKEILCYNNIRIEYLKLPEINDFLATLSNIEFLGPGNYFISNQSFFKIDDRGL
;
A
#
# COMPACT_ATOMS: atom_id res chain seq x y z
N MET A 1 -3.08 -42.22 41.51
CA MET A 1 -4.09 -41.18 41.19
C MET A 1 -3.48 -39.78 41.04
N GLN A 2 -2.51 -39.38 41.87
CA GLN A 2 -1.83 -38.07 41.79
C GLN A 2 -1.02 -37.84 40.50
N TRP A 3 -0.31 -38.85 39.98
CA TRP A 3 0.47 -38.73 38.73
C TRP A 3 -0.37 -38.41 37.48
N LYS A 4 -1.60 -38.94 37.41
CA LYS A 4 -2.55 -38.63 36.34
C LYS A 4 -3.05 -37.19 36.43
N LYS A 5 -3.21 -36.65 37.64
CA LYS A 5 -3.54 -35.23 37.84
C LYS A 5 -2.38 -34.34 37.40
N LEU A 6 -1.15 -34.68 37.78
CA LEU A 6 0.05 -33.89 37.51
C LEU A 6 0.36 -33.78 36.01
N THR A 7 0.20 -34.88 35.28
CA THR A 7 0.32 -34.92 33.81
C THR A 7 -0.77 -34.11 33.12
N LEU A 8 -2.00 -34.16 33.63
CA LEU A 8 -3.11 -33.37 33.09
C LEU A 8 -2.90 -31.86 33.31
N THR A 9 -2.46 -31.44 34.51
CA THR A 9 -2.15 -30.03 34.78
C THR A 9 -1.01 -29.52 33.91
N PHE A 10 0.04 -30.32 33.71
CA PHE A 10 1.12 -29.96 32.80
C PHE A 10 0.63 -29.76 31.37
N PHE A 11 -0.27 -30.63 30.90
CA PHE A 11 -0.84 -30.53 29.56
C PHE A 11 -1.69 -29.27 29.38
N TYR A 12 -2.53 -28.93 30.37
CA TYR A 12 -3.32 -27.70 30.34
C TYR A 12 -2.44 -26.45 30.37
N LEU A 13 -1.36 -26.47 31.14
CA LEU A 13 -0.45 -25.33 31.24
C LEU A 13 0.33 -25.11 29.94
N LEU A 14 0.71 -26.20 29.26
CA LEU A 14 1.35 -26.18 27.94
C LEU A 14 0.39 -25.74 26.83
N LEU A 15 -0.88 -26.17 26.88
CA LEU A 15 -1.90 -25.69 25.95
C LEU A 15 -2.12 -24.19 26.11
N LEU A 16 -2.15 -23.71 27.36
CA LEU A 16 -2.39 -22.30 27.68
C LEU A 16 -1.24 -21.41 27.20
N THR A 17 0.02 -21.83 27.36
CA THR A 17 1.17 -21.11 26.79
C THR A 17 1.17 -21.09 25.26
N ILE A 18 0.79 -22.18 24.59
CA ILE A 18 0.64 -22.22 23.13
C ILE A 18 -0.47 -21.28 22.66
N CYS A 19 -1.61 -21.23 23.36
CA CYS A 19 -2.70 -20.31 23.05
C CYS A 19 -2.26 -18.85 23.22
N PHE A 20 -1.55 -18.51 24.30
CA PHE A 20 -1.02 -17.15 24.51
C PHE A 20 0.01 -16.76 23.44
N TYR A 21 0.91 -17.66 23.05
CA TYR A 21 1.92 -17.38 22.03
C TYR A 21 1.30 -17.17 20.64
N ASN A 22 0.24 -17.94 20.31
CA ASN A 22 -0.51 -17.77 19.05
C ASN A 22 -1.48 -16.57 19.07
N LEU A 23 -1.82 -16.03 20.24
CA LEU A 23 -2.56 -14.77 20.39
C LEU A 23 -1.66 -13.54 20.33
N HIS A 24 -0.36 -13.67 20.65
CA HIS A 24 0.61 -12.58 20.59
C HIS A 24 0.71 -11.86 19.23
N PRO A 25 0.63 -12.52 18.05
CA PRO A 25 0.65 -11.80 16.77
C PRO A 25 -0.59 -10.93 16.52
N PHE A 26 -1.66 -11.06 17.33
CA PHE A 26 -2.85 -10.20 17.22
C PHE A 26 -2.70 -8.86 17.96
N PHE A 27 -1.87 -8.79 19.01
CA PHE A 27 -1.70 -7.58 19.82
C PHE A 27 -0.54 -6.68 19.32
N GLY A 28 0.48 -7.26 18.68
CA GLY A 28 1.65 -6.51 18.21
C GLY A 28 1.36 -5.49 17.10
N THR A 29 0.31 -5.66 16.30
CA THR A 29 -0.07 -4.71 15.24
C THR A 29 -1.03 -3.62 15.72
N GLN A 30 -1.65 -3.77 16.90
CA GLN A 30 -2.67 -2.82 17.38
C GLN A 30 -2.07 -1.73 18.27
N GLU A 31 -1.03 -1.99 19.06
CA GLU A 31 -0.46 -0.99 19.96
C GLU A 31 0.14 0.22 19.22
N GLU A 32 0.73 0.02 18.04
CA GLU A 32 1.25 1.13 17.23
C GLU A 32 0.11 2.03 16.68
N LEU A 33 -1.09 1.49 16.48
CA LEU A 33 -2.25 2.24 15.95
C LEU A 33 -2.91 3.14 17.00
N PHE A 34 -2.81 2.80 18.30
CA PHE A 34 -3.48 3.55 19.37
C PHE A 34 -2.65 4.70 19.97
N ALA A 35 -1.35 4.78 19.67
CA ALA A 35 -0.45 5.80 20.25
C ALA A 35 -0.43 7.15 19.50
N TYR A 36 -1.01 7.24 18.29
CA TYR A 36 -0.85 8.40 17.39
C TYR A 36 -1.92 9.49 17.56
N LYS A 37 -2.31 9.83 18.80
CA LYS A 37 -3.38 10.82 19.02
C LYS A 37 -2.91 12.28 18.92
N ASP A 38 -1.62 12.58 19.04
CA ASP A 38 -1.20 13.97 19.34
C ASP A 38 -0.18 14.62 18.37
N LYS A 39 0.21 13.97 17.27
CA LYS A 39 1.05 14.62 16.24
C LYS A 39 0.56 14.29 14.83
N ILE A 40 -0.22 15.21 14.27
CA ILE A 40 -0.59 15.18 12.86
C ILE A 40 0.58 15.78 12.07
N GLU A 41 1.45 14.93 11.54
CA GLU A 41 2.56 15.35 10.65
C GLU A 41 2.17 15.15 9.19
N THR A 42 1.04 15.74 8.79
CA THR A 42 0.48 15.65 7.43
C THR A 42 1.49 16.00 6.35
N GLU A 43 2.37 16.98 6.60
CA GLU A 43 3.37 17.44 5.62
C GLU A 43 4.41 16.39 5.25
N LYS A 44 4.65 15.38 6.10
CA LYS A 44 5.62 14.32 5.83
C LYS A 44 5.04 13.14 5.06
N SER A 45 3.73 13.13 4.86
CA SER A 45 3.04 11.99 4.26
C SER A 45 3.28 11.97 2.76
N ILE A 46 3.43 10.77 2.19
CA ILE A 46 3.68 10.58 0.76
C ILE A 46 2.63 9.67 0.09
N TYR A 47 2.07 8.73 0.83
CA TYR A 47 0.98 7.87 0.36
C TYR A 47 0.04 7.52 1.51
N TYR A 48 -1.10 6.94 1.16
CA TYR A 48 -2.01 6.33 2.12
C TYR A 48 -2.56 5.00 1.62
N ILE A 49 -3.08 4.21 2.56
CA ILE A 49 -3.84 2.99 2.29
C ILE A 49 -5.21 3.08 2.97
N GLU A 50 -6.22 2.50 2.35
CA GLU A 50 -7.54 2.36 2.94
C GLU A 50 -7.67 0.98 3.63
N ILE A 51 -8.06 0.99 4.91
CA ILE A 51 -8.39 -0.21 5.68
C ILE A 51 -9.66 0.06 6.46
N ASN A 52 -10.70 -0.75 6.24
CA ASN A 52 -11.99 -0.64 6.95
C ASN A 52 -12.57 0.79 6.93
N ASN A 53 -12.58 1.44 5.77
CA ASN A 53 -13.05 2.82 5.56
C ASN A 53 -12.26 3.88 6.36
N ARG A 54 -11.01 3.58 6.72
CA ARG A 54 -10.08 4.52 7.32
C ARG A 54 -8.82 4.64 6.49
N TYR A 55 -8.30 5.85 6.43
CA TYR A 55 -7.15 6.22 5.63
C TYR A 55 -5.93 6.38 6.53
N PHE A 56 -4.95 5.52 6.32
CA PHE A 56 -3.68 5.51 7.06
C PHE A 56 -2.60 6.12 6.18
N TYR A 57 -1.98 7.19 6.66
CA TYR A 57 -0.99 7.96 5.90
C TYR A 57 0.41 7.62 6.37
N PHE A 58 1.36 7.56 5.44
CA PHE A 58 2.71 7.09 5.69
C PHE A 58 3.76 8.09 5.19
N ASP A 59 4.87 8.19 5.92
CA ASP A 59 6.06 8.92 5.48
C ASP A 59 6.99 8.07 4.59
N ILE A 60 8.10 8.67 4.17
CA ILE A 60 9.15 8.02 3.37
C ILE A 60 9.82 6.81 4.07
N TYR A 61 9.67 6.71 5.39
CA TYR A 61 10.20 5.63 6.23
C TYR A 61 9.11 4.59 6.57
N ASP A 62 7.96 4.65 5.90
CA ASP A 62 6.81 3.76 6.11
C ASP A 62 6.25 3.84 7.53
N LYS A 63 6.43 4.98 8.20
CA LYS A 63 5.82 5.25 9.51
C LYS A 63 4.49 5.94 9.32
N ILE A 64 3.51 5.53 10.12
CA ILE A 64 2.21 6.20 10.15
C ILE A 64 2.41 7.63 10.62
N THR A 65 1.95 8.59 9.84
CA THR A 65 2.01 10.03 10.13
C THR A 65 0.70 10.55 10.70
N PHE A 66 -0.42 10.07 10.18
CA PHE A 66 -1.76 10.36 10.71
C PHE A 66 -2.80 9.36 10.18
N VAL A 67 -4.00 9.39 10.76
CA VAL A 67 -5.16 8.57 10.37
C VAL A 67 -6.36 9.50 10.18
N SER A 68 -7.16 9.25 9.14
CA SER A 68 -8.34 10.06 8.82
C SER A 68 -9.51 9.17 8.44
N ASP A 69 -10.73 9.64 8.69
CA ASP A 69 -11.96 9.04 8.17
C ASP A 69 -12.30 9.56 6.76
N TYR A 70 -11.54 10.54 6.25
CA TYR A 70 -11.68 11.10 4.89
C TYR A 70 -10.36 11.03 4.10
N PRO A 71 -10.41 10.74 2.79
CA PRO A 71 -9.22 10.72 1.94
C PRO A 71 -8.73 12.14 1.66
N GLN A 72 -7.43 12.33 1.68
CA GLN A 72 -6.78 13.60 1.36
C GLN A 72 -6.22 13.51 -0.07
N PRO A 73 -6.76 14.26 -1.04
CA PRO A 73 -6.40 14.12 -2.46
C PRO A 73 -4.95 14.51 -2.76
N LYS A 74 -4.27 15.17 -1.83
CA LYS A 74 -2.85 15.50 -2.00
C LYS A 74 -1.95 14.25 -2.09
N PHE A 75 -2.34 13.14 -1.47
CA PHE A 75 -1.50 11.96 -1.35
C PHE A 75 -1.96 10.85 -2.29
N ILE A 76 -1.02 9.97 -2.64
CA ILE A 76 -1.28 8.83 -3.53
C ILE A 76 -1.98 7.73 -2.73
N GLU A 77 -3.12 7.25 -3.23
CA GLU A 77 -3.75 6.05 -2.73
C GLU A 77 -3.02 4.81 -3.26
N VAL A 78 -2.73 3.85 -2.37
CA VAL A 78 -1.94 2.69 -2.73
C VAL A 78 -2.63 1.39 -2.33
N ILE A 79 -2.77 0.49 -3.31
CA ILE A 79 -3.25 -0.87 -3.12
C ILE A 79 -2.10 -1.84 -3.40
N PHE A 80 -1.48 -2.34 -2.34
CA PHE A 80 -0.35 -3.27 -2.40
C PHE A 80 -0.75 -4.68 -2.83
N SER A 81 0.19 -5.40 -3.45
CA SER A 81 0.07 -6.84 -3.65
C SER A 81 0.11 -7.61 -2.33
N LYS A 82 -0.50 -8.80 -2.30
CA LYS A 82 -0.47 -9.70 -1.14
C LYS A 82 0.91 -10.34 -0.89
N ASP A 83 1.80 -10.30 -1.89
CA ASP A 83 3.12 -10.92 -1.84
C ASP A 83 4.14 -10.00 -1.14
N LYS A 84 4.78 -10.50 -0.07
CA LYS A 84 5.74 -9.72 0.72
C LYS A 84 6.97 -9.29 -0.08
N ILE A 85 7.46 -10.12 -1.00
CA ILE A 85 8.65 -9.78 -1.80
C ILE A 85 8.31 -8.62 -2.74
N LYS A 86 7.13 -8.66 -3.35
CA LYS A 86 6.64 -7.58 -4.22
C LYS A 86 6.37 -6.29 -3.45
N LYS A 87 5.91 -6.39 -2.20
CA LYS A 87 5.62 -5.20 -1.38
C LYS A 87 6.82 -4.27 -1.22
N GLU A 88 8.03 -4.81 -1.07
CA GLU A 88 9.25 -3.98 -0.97
C GLU A 88 9.55 -3.25 -2.29
N GLU A 89 9.42 -3.94 -3.42
CA GLU A 89 9.56 -3.33 -4.75
C GLU A 89 8.51 -2.23 -4.99
N GLU A 90 7.26 -2.48 -4.59
CA GLU A 90 6.14 -1.54 -4.67
C GLU A 90 6.35 -0.30 -3.79
N LEU A 91 6.90 -0.48 -2.58
CA LEU A 91 7.26 0.63 -1.69
C LEU A 91 8.37 1.49 -2.30
N ASN A 92 9.42 0.86 -2.81
CA ASN A 92 10.51 1.58 -3.47
C ASN A 92 10.01 2.35 -4.70
N PHE A 93 9.07 1.76 -5.45
CA PHE A 93 8.39 2.43 -6.56
C PHE A 93 7.68 3.71 -6.10
N ILE A 94 6.81 3.64 -5.09
CA ILE A 94 6.06 4.80 -4.57
C ILE A 94 7.00 5.90 -4.09
N LYS A 95 8.06 5.53 -3.36
CA LYS A 95 9.10 6.45 -2.89
C LYS A 95 9.89 7.08 -4.04
N GLY A 96 9.91 6.46 -5.21
CA GLY A 96 10.49 7.02 -6.43
C GLY A 96 9.60 8.05 -7.11
N ILE A 97 8.30 8.10 -6.81
CA ILE A 97 7.32 8.90 -7.58
C ILE A 97 6.43 9.80 -6.71
N TYR A 98 6.64 9.84 -5.38
CA TYR A 98 5.81 10.61 -4.44
C TYR A 98 5.72 12.11 -4.75
N PHE A 99 6.68 12.66 -5.49
CA PHE A 99 6.65 14.06 -5.92
C PHE A 99 5.66 14.31 -7.07
N ASN A 100 5.14 13.26 -7.70
CA ASN A 100 4.20 13.37 -8.81
C ASN A 100 2.78 13.59 -8.29
N THR A 101 2.35 14.85 -8.31
CA THR A 101 1.02 15.28 -7.83
C THR A 101 -0.13 14.92 -8.79
N SER A 102 0.17 14.46 -10.01
CA SER A 102 -0.86 14.05 -10.97
C SER A 102 -1.43 12.68 -10.66
N ILE A 103 -0.65 11.83 -9.98
CA ILE A 103 -1.05 10.46 -9.66
C ILE A 103 -1.99 10.48 -8.46
N ARG A 104 -3.16 9.87 -8.64
CA ARG A 104 -4.20 9.76 -7.62
C ARG A 104 -4.13 8.41 -6.91
N GLU A 105 -4.06 7.32 -7.68
CA GLU A 105 -4.16 5.96 -7.15
C GLU A 105 -3.22 5.03 -7.92
N ILE A 106 -2.65 4.07 -7.21
CA ILE A 106 -1.82 2.99 -7.76
C ILE A 106 -2.34 1.66 -7.24
N ASN A 107 -2.74 0.80 -8.18
CA ASN A 107 -3.24 -0.53 -7.90
C ASN A 107 -2.26 -1.57 -8.45
N PHE A 108 -1.38 -2.09 -7.59
CA PHE A 108 -0.36 -3.07 -8.01
C PHE A 108 -0.94 -4.43 -8.43
N PRO A 109 -1.94 -5.00 -7.73
CA PRO A 109 -2.58 -6.24 -8.16
C PRO A 109 -3.14 -6.17 -9.58
N ASN A 110 -3.80 -5.05 -9.92
CA ASN A 110 -4.41 -4.83 -11.23
C ASN A 110 -3.43 -4.23 -12.25
N LYS A 111 -2.23 -3.83 -11.80
CA LYS A 111 -1.22 -3.13 -12.59
C LYS A 111 -1.77 -1.88 -13.28
N GLU A 112 -2.37 -1.02 -12.47
CA GLU A 112 -3.05 0.18 -12.92
C GLU A 112 -2.57 1.41 -12.14
N ILE A 113 -2.43 2.54 -12.84
CA ILE A 113 -2.24 3.87 -12.25
C ILE A 113 -3.37 4.78 -12.74
N LEU A 114 -4.00 5.49 -11.81
CA LEU A 114 -5.02 6.48 -12.09
C LEU A 114 -4.49 7.88 -11.77
N CYS A 115 -4.74 8.83 -12.67
CA CYS A 115 -4.35 10.23 -12.50
C CYS A 115 -5.58 11.15 -12.43
N TYR A 116 -5.40 12.35 -11.87
CA TYR A 116 -6.47 13.34 -11.73
C TYR A 116 -7.11 13.79 -13.05
N ASN A 117 -6.36 13.78 -14.15
CA ASN A 117 -6.85 14.18 -15.48
C ASN A 117 -7.66 13.07 -16.20
N ASN A 118 -8.24 12.12 -15.46
CA ASN A 118 -8.93 10.93 -16.01
C ASN A 118 -8.06 10.12 -16.97
N ILE A 119 -6.78 10.00 -16.63
CA ILE A 119 -5.83 9.13 -17.33
C ILE A 119 -5.76 7.83 -16.54
N ARG A 120 -5.97 6.72 -17.23
CA ARG A 120 -5.76 5.37 -16.71
C ARG A 120 -4.56 4.78 -17.44
N ILE A 121 -3.56 4.31 -16.71
CA ILE A 121 -2.35 3.70 -17.26
C ILE A 121 -2.28 2.26 -16.78
N GLU A 122 -2.39 1.31 -17.70
CA GLU A 122 -2.16 -0.10 -17.45
C GLU A 122 -0.72 -0.48 -17.84
N TYR A 123 -0.11 -1.37 -17.05
CA TYR A 123 1.27 -1.79 -17.28
C TYR A 123 1.48 -3.29 -17.10
N LEU A 124 2.51 -3.83 -17.76
CA LEU A 124 2.83 -5.26 -17.61
C LEU A 124 3.81 -5.54 -16.48
N LYS A 125 4.81 -4.67 -16.28
CA LYS A 125 5.89 -4.83 -15.29
C LYS A 125 6.28 -3.49 -14.66
N LEU A 126 6.66 -3.51 -13.37
CA LEU A 126 7.08 -2.32 -12.63
C LEU A 126 8.29 -1.58 -13.23
N PRO A 127 9.36 -2.26 -13.69
CA PRO A 127 10.49 -1.57 -14.32
C PRO A 127 10.09 -0.74 -15.55
N GLU A 128 9.14 -1.22 -16.36
CA GLU A 128 8.67 -0.49 -17.55
C GLU A 128 7.99 0.82 -17.18
N ILE A 129 7.28 0.83 -16.05
CA ILE A 129 6.63 2.03 -15.54
C ILE A 129 7.61 2.99 -14.86
N ASN A 130 8.64 2.48 -14.20
CA ASN A 130 9.71 3.30 -13.63
C ASN A 130 10.43 4.11 -14.71
N ASP A 131 10.82 3.45 -15.80
CA ASP A 131 11.44 4.09 -16.95
C ASP A 131 10.49 5.13 -17.57
N PHE A 132 9.20 4.80 -17.68
CA PHE A 132 8.18 5.69 -18.22
C PHE A 132 7.97 6.95 -17.36
N LEU A 133 7.84 6.80 -16.03
CA LEU A 133 7.64 7.93 -15.11
C LEU A 133 8.90 8.79 -14.94
N ALA A 134 10.09 8.19 -15.05
CA ALA A 134 11.34 8.94 -15.11
C ALA A 134 11.45 9.81 -16.38
N THR A 135 10.81 9.37 -17.47
CA THR A 135 10.84 10.05 -18.76
C THR A 135 9.69 11.06 -18.93
N LEU A 136 8.53 10.81 -18.34
CA LEU A 136 7.41 11.75 -18.31
C LEU A 136 7.45 12.62 -17.05
N SER A 137 8.17 13.73 -17.16
CA SER A 137 7.94 14.92 -16.31
C SER A 137 6.54 15.53 -16.50
N ASN A 138 5.76 15.06 -17.47
CA ASN A 138 4.65 15.77 -18.09
C ASN A 138 3.38 14.91 -18.30
N ILE A 139 3.02 14.03 -17.36
CA ILE A 139 1.72 13.31 -17.40
C ILE A 139 0.54 14.27 -17.55
N GLU A 140 0.67 15.49 -17.01
CA GLU A 140 -0.33 16.56 -17.12
C GLU A 140 -0.69 16.96 -18.55
N PHE A 141 0.22 16.74 -19.51
CA PHE A 141 0.01 17.09 -20.92
C PHE A 141 -0.68 16.00 -21.72
N LEU A 142 -0.87 14.81 -21.14
CA LEU A 142 -1.66 13.76 -21.75
C LEU A 142 -3.14 14.14 -21.67
N GLY A 143 -3.87 13.93 -22.77
CA GLY A 143 -5.32 14.04 -22.77
C GLY A 143 -5.96 12.93 -21.92
N PRO A 144 -7.23 13.11 -21.49
CA PRO A 144 -7.96 12.05 -20.81
C PRO A 144 -8.06 10.80 -21.71
N GLY A 145 -8.02 9.62 -21.09
CA GLY A 145 -8.10 8.36 -21.81
C GLY A 145 -7.42 7.19 -21.11
N ASN A 146 -7.51 6.03 -21.74
CA ASN A 146 -6.84 4.81 -21.31
C ASN A 146 -5.52 4.69 -22.07
N TYR A 147 -4.49 4.27 -21.35
CA TYR A 147 -3.15 4.13 -21.88
C TYR A 147 -2.56 2.80 -21.41
N PHE A 148 -1.71 2.22 -22.24
CA PHE A 148 -1.07 0.96 -21.98
C PHE A 148 0.43 1.04 -22.22
N ILE A 149 1.18 0.49 -21.26
CA ILE A 149 2.64 0.39 -21.34
C ILE A 149 3.01 -1.08 -21.53
N SER A 150 3.73 -1.34 -22.62
CA SER A 150 4.30 -2.65 -22.90
C SER A 150 5.63 -2.48 -23.61
N ASN A 151 6.65 -3.21 -23.14
CA ASN A 151 7.99 -3.23 -23.76
C ASN A 151 8.54 -1.81 -23.97
N GLN A 152 8.43 -0.96 -22.94
CA GLN A 152 8.87 0.45 -22.95
C GLN A 152 8.15 1.36 -23.98
N SER A 153 7.10 0.86 -24.62
CA SER A 153 6.27 1.63 -25.55
C SER A 153 4.98 2.07 -24.86
N PHE A 154 4.53 3.29 -25.16
CA PHE A 154 3.32 3.90 -24.60
C PHE A 154 2.25 4.03 -25.68
N PHE A 155 1.10 3.39 -25.44
CA PHE A 155 -0.02 3.35 -26.36
C PHE A 155 -1.21 4.05 -25.74
N LYS A 156 -1.94 4.84 -26.54
CA LYS A 156 -3.26 5.32 -26.16
C LYS A 156 -4.26 4.30 -26.68
N ILE A 157 -5.06 3.72 -25.77
CA ILE A 157 -6.13 2.81 -26.13
C ILE A 157 -7.32 3.65 -26.57
N ASP A 158 -7.59 3.62 -27.86
CA ASP A 158 -8.79 4.21 -28.44
C ASP A 158 -9.99 3.24 -28.25
N ASP A 159 -11.23 3.69 -28.46
CA ASP A 159 -12.46 2.85 -28.40
C ASP A 159 -12.42 1.59 -29.31
N ARG A 160 -11.37 1.44 -30.12
CA ARG A 160 -11.11 0.32 -31.03
C ARG A 160 -10.17 -0.75 -30.45
N GLY A 161 -9.66 -0.57 -29.23
CA GLY A 161 -8.87 -1.58 -28.51
C GLY A 161 -7.44 -1.79 -29.04
N LEU A 162 -6.81 -0.76 -29.61
CA LEU A 162 -5.42 -0.76 -30.06
C LEU A 162 -4.64 0.37 -29.40
#